data_AF-A0A3E2GSL4-F1
#
_entry.id   AF-A0A3E2GSL4-F1
#
_cell.length_a   1.000
_cell.length_b   1.000
_cell.length_c   1.000
_cell.angle_alpha   90.00
_cell.angle_beta   90.00
_cell.angle_gamma   90.00
#
_symmetry.space_group_name_H-M   'P 1'
#
loop_
_entity.id
_entity.type
_entity.pdbx_description
1 polymer ?
#
loop_
_entity_poly.entity_id
_entity_poly.type
_entity_poly.pdbx_seq_one_letter_code
_entity_poly.pdbx_strand_id
1 'polypeptide(L)'
;MSTVPNSFANLPPLPVGEHLPGGHKLDPVVTPATAGNRLNHLMIRIRDPAETLHFYIDLMGMRTVFAMNAGPMTVYYLGFPQTEEHYDPAKYTAHVWPHQTMAKTLGLLELNHFHGSEKLSKEEFQLESGNRPPHLGLGHLGFTVPDIPTTLERLTANGVKVVKALGVSTRESVPISDWESDTLNIGRGELHENFKRIYGQIAVVEDPNGYWVELVPQELK
;
A
#
# COMPACT_ATOMS: atom_id res chain seq x y z
N MET A 1 0.09 34.91 14.24
CA MET A 1 0.74 33.59 14.09
C MET A 1 1.67 33.67 12.90
N SER A 2 2.95 33.35 13.03
CA SER A 2 3.88 33.28 11.89
C SER A 2 3.59 32.00 11.11
N THR A 3 3.34 32.11 9.81
CA THR A 3 3.12 30.95 8.94
C THR A 3 4.45 30.32 8.57
N VAL A 4 4.56 28.99 8.68
CA VAL A 4 5.73 28.26 8.17
C VAL A 4 5.74 28.39 6.64
N PRO A 5 6.83 28.89 6.02
CA PRO A 5 6.90 29.04 4.57
C PRO A 5 6.88 27.68 3.86
N ASN A 6 6.25 27.62 2.69
CA ASN A 6 6.26 26.42 1.86
C ASN A 6 7.60 26.32 1.09
N SER A 7 8.46 25.38 1.51
CA SER A 7 9.75 25.11 0.84
C SER A 7 9.62 24.71 -0.63
N PHE A 8 8.45 24.28 -1.08
CA PHE A 8 8.17 23.79 -2.43
C PHE A 8 7.32 24.75 -3.26
N ALA A 9 7.18 26.02 -2.85
CA ALA A 9 6.37 27.00 -3.58
C ALA A 9 6.80 27.18 -5.06
N ASN A 10 8.09 26.98 -5.35
CA ASN A 10 8.64 26.96 -6.71
C ASN A 10 9.39 25.64 -6.93
N LEU A 11 8.69 24.63 -7.46
CA LEU A 11 9.24 23.29 -7.68
C LEU A 11 9.66 23.11 -9.15
N PRO A 12 10.96 23.14 -9.50
CA PRO A 12 11.38 22.88 -10.87
C PRO A 12 11.12 21.41 -11.23
N PRO A 13 10.90 21.07 -12.51
CA PRO A 13 10.77 19.67 -12.92
C PRO A 13 12.07 18.89 -12.63
N LEU A 14 11.94 17.63 -12.21
CA LEU A 14 13.08 16.74 -12.07
C LEU A 14 13.56 16.27 -13.46
N PRO A 15 14.87 16.04 -13.65
CA PRO A 15 15.38 15.43 -14.87
C PRO A 15 14.79 14.04 -15.09
N VAL A 16 14.40 13.76 -16.34
CA VAL A 16 13.74 12.50 -16.72
C VAL A 16 14.71 11.34 -16.52
N GLY A 17 14.27 10.33 -15.77
CA GLY A 17 15.01 9.07 -15.62
C GLY A 17 16.15 9.08 -14.62
N GLU A 18 16.41 10.20 -13.94
CA GLU A 18 17.45 10.27 -12.91
C GLU A 18 16.90 9.91 -11.53
N HIS A 19 17.64 9.07 -10.81
CA HIS A 19 17.40 8.84 -9.38
C HIS A 19 18.16 9.89 -8.57
N LEU A 20 17.42 10.76 -7.90
CA LEU A 20 17.98 11.87 -7.12
C LEU A 20 17.77 11.62 -5.62
N PRO A 21 18.79 11.13 -4.89
CA PRO A 21 18.72 11.02 -3.43
C PRO A 21 18.41 12.38 -2.79
N GLY A 22 17.31 12.44 -2.04
CA GLY A 22 16.79 13.69 -1.45
C GLY A 22 15.98 14.57 -2.41
N GLY A 23 15.61 14.05 -3.60
CA GLY A 23 14.73 14.73 -4.56
C GLY A 23 15.24 16.12 -4.96
N HIS A 24 14.43 17.14 -4.69
CA HIS A 24 14.77 18.54 -4.98
C HIS A 24 15.79 19.15 -4.01
N LYS A 25 16.11 18.46 -2.89
CA LYS A 25 16.96 18.99 -1.80
C LYS A 25 16.45 20.31 -1.20
N LEU A 26 15.12 20.47 -1.16
CA LEU A 26 14.43 21.62 -0.57
C LEU A 26 13.85 21.32 0.81
N ASP A 27 13.99 20.09 1.29
CA ASP A 27 13.44 19.63 2.56
C ASP A 27 14.02 20.48 3.72
N PRO A 28 13.17 21.09 4.56
CA PRO A 28 13.65 21.82 5.73
C PRO A 28 14.19 20.84 6.78
N VAL A 29 15.11 21.33 7.61
CA VAL A 29 15.57 20.57 8.78
C VAL A 29 14.38 20.30 9.71
N VAL A 30 14.28 19.07 10.22
CA VAL A 30 13.25 18.70 11.21
C VAL A 30 13.33 19.62 12.43
N THR A 31 12.18 20.17 12.82
CA THR A 31 12.09 21.06 13.99
C THR A 31 11.51 20.30 15.19
N PRO A 32 11.67 20.80 16.43
CA PRO A 32 11.02 20.21 17.60
C PRO A 32 9.50 20.08 17.48
N ALA A 33 8.84 20.89 16.63
CA ALA A 33 7.39 20.88 16.46
C ALA A 33 6.88 19.62 15.74
N THR A 34 7.71 18.96 14.92
CA THR A 34 7.35 17.73 14.19
C THR A 34 8.24 16.55 14.54
N ALA A 35 9.22 16.76 15.43
CA ALA A 35 10.09 15.71 15.93
C ALA A 35 9.26 14.62 16.62
N GLY A 36 9.38 13.38 16.13
CA GLY A 36 8.67 12.22 16.67
C GLY A 36 7.32 11.91 16.02
N ASN A 37 6.85 12.71 15.05
CA ASN A 37 5.70 12.35 14.22
C ASN A 37 5.97 11.04 13.47
N ARG A 38 4.92 10.22 13.31
CA ARG A 38 4.99 8.89 12.69
C ARG A 38 3.76 8.65 11.84
N LEU A 39 3.94 8.04 10.67
CA LEU A 39 2.85 7.38 9.96
C LEU A 39 2.62 6.02 10.63
N ASN A 40 1.67 5.97 11.55
CA ASN A 40 1.40 4.78 12.35
C ASN A 40 0.65 3.71 11.55
N HIS A 41 -0.50 4.08 10.98
CA HIS A 41 -1.34 3.17 10.23
C HIS A 41 -1.88 3.82 8.95
N LEU A 42 -2.32 2.97 8.02
CA LEU A 42 -3.17 3.32 6.89
C LEU A 42 -4.47 2.53 7.01
N MET A 43 -5.61 3.22 6.87
CA MET A 43 -6.92 2.57 6.87
C MET A 43 -7.42 2.32 5.45
N ILE A 44 -7.89 1.12 5.18
CA ILE A 44 -8.71 0.79 4.00
C ILE A 44 -10.04 0.19 4.42
N ARG A 45 -11.08 0.44 3.62
CA ARG A 45 -12.37 -0.22 3.81
C ARG A 45 -12.31 -1.61 3.21
N ILE A 46 -13.00 -2.55 3.81
CA ILE A 46 -13.06 -3.93 3.32
C ILE A 46 -14.52 -4.39 3.26
N ARG A 47 -14.85 -5.18 2.25
CA ARG A 47 -16.21 -5.71 2.04
C ARG A 47 -16.47 -6.93 2.91
N ASP A 48 -15.57 -7.90 2.86
CA ASP A 48 -15.69 -9.18 3.55
C ASP A 48 -14.41 -9.46 4.36
N PRO A 49 -14.50 -9.50 5.71
CA PRO A 49 -13.34 -9.78 6.55
C PRO A 49 -12.79 -11.18 6.37
N ALA A 50 -13.58 -12.19 6.00
CA ALA A 50 -13.07 -13.56 5.84
C ALA A 50 -12.10 -13.65 4.65
N GLU A 51 -12.52 -13.15 3.48
CA GLU A 51 -11.67 -13.10 2.28
C GLU A 51 -10.43 -12.23 2.53
N THR A 52 -10.63 -11.07 3.16
CA THR A 52 -9.57 -10.09 3.36
C THR A 52 -8.53 -10.55 4.38
N LEU A 53 -8.96 -11.11 5.51
CA LEU A 53 -8.04 -11.64 6.51
C LEU A 53 -7.27 -12.85 5.99
N HIS A 54 -7.90 -13.73 5.20
CA HIS A 54 -7.19 -14.82 4.53
C HIS A 54 -6.04 -14.29 3.66
N PHE A 55 -6.29 -13.26 2.85
CA PHE A 55 -5.26 -12.63 2.03
C PHE A 55 -4.11 -12.04 2.89
N TYR A 56 -4.41 -11.16 3.83
CA TYR A 56 -3.36 -10.44 4.56
C TYR A 56 -2.66 -11.29 5.63
N ILE A 57 -3.34 -12.25 6.26
CA ILE A 57 -2.78 -13.07 7.34
C ILE A 57 -2.17 -14.37 6.79
N ASP A 58 -2.95 -15.17 6.06
CA ASP A 58 -2.52 -16.50 5.64
C ASP A 58 -1.56 -16.43 4.45
N LEU A 59 -1.89 -15.61 3.45
CA LEU A 59 -1.10 -15.54 2.22
C LEU A 59 0.06 -14.54 2.32
N MET A 60 -0.14 -13.42 3.01
CA MET A 60 0.86 -12.35 3.13
C MET A 60 1.64 -12.39 4.45
N GLY A 61 1.17 -13.09 5.49
CA GLY A 61 1.93 -13.32 6.72
C GLY A 61 1.81 -12.22 7.78
N MET A 62 0.85 -11.30 7.67
CA MET A 62 0.57 -10.33 8.72
C MET A 62 -0.05 -11.00 9.95
N ARG A 63 -0.07 -10.30 11.08
CA ARG A 63 -0.71 -10.75 12.33
C ARG A 63 -1.60 -9.66 12.89
N THR A 64 -2.71 -10.09 13.49
CA THR A 64 -3.64 -9.19 14.18
C THR A 64 -3.00 -8.63 15.44
N VAL A 65 -2.91 -7.31 15.52
CA VAL A 65 -2.59 -6.59 16.76
C VAL A 65 -3.84 -6.56 17.64
N PHE A 66 -4.96 -6.11 17.10
CA PHE A 66 -6.25 -6.17 17.77
C PHE A 66 -7.40 -6.12 16.75
N ALA A 67 -8.59 -6.49 17.21
CA ALA A 67 -9.83 -6.22 16.51
C ALA A 67 -10.84 -5.64 17.49
N MET A 68 -11.65 -4.68 17.04
CA MET A 68 -12.69 -4.06 17.87
C MET A 68 -13.97 -3.88 17.05
N ASN A 69 -15.05 -4.49 17.54
CA ASN A 69 -16.39 -4.18 17.06
C ASN A 69 -16.83 -2.85 17.69
N ALA A 70 -17.04 -1.84 16.84
CA ALA A 70 -17.42 -0.49 17.23
C ALA A 70 -18.94 -0.24 17.16
N GLY A 71 -19.74 -1.27 16.89
CA GLY A 71 -21.18 -1.16 16.67
C GLY A 71 -21.52 -1.37 15.19
N PRO A 72 -21.48 -0.33 14.33
CA PRO A 72 -21.81 -0.45 12.90
C PRO A 72 -20.66 -0.99 12.05
N MET A 73 -19.47 -1.13 12.63
CA MET A 73 -18.27 -1.58 11.93
C MET A 73 -17.34 -2.34 12.88
N THR A 74 -16.49 -3.19 12.32
CA THR A 74 -15.36 -3.80 13.00
C THR A 74 -14.07 -3.28 12.39
N VAL A 75 -13.11 -2.90 13.23
CA VAL A 75 -11.75 -2.58 12.82
C VAL A 75 -10.83 -3.74 13.12
N TYR A 76 -9.92 -4.06 12.20
CA TYR A 76 -8.84 -5.02 12.40
C TYR A 76 -7.52 -4.32 12.15
N TYR A 77 -6.66 -4.25 13.16
CA TYR A 77 -5.31 -3.70 13.02
C TYR A 77 -4.35 -4.85 12.81
N LEU A 78 -3.66 -4.84 11.67
CA LEU A 78 -2.67 -5.83 11.30
C LEU A 78 -1.27 -5.21 11.22
N GLY A 79 -0.24 -6.01 11.43
CA GLY A 79 1.14 -5.64 11.11
C GLY A 79 2.03 -6.87 10.92
N PHE A 80 3.29 -6.64 10.54
CA PHE A 80 4.25 -7.73 10.36
C PHE A 80 5.03 -8.04 11.63
N PRO A 81 5.19 -9.33 11.97
CA PRO A 81 6.23 -9.78 12.89
C PRO A 81 7.61 -9.27 12.47
N GLN A 82 8.34 -8.67 13.42
CA GLN A 82 9.69 -8.12 13.18
C GLN A 82 10.82 -9.06 13.61
N THR A 83 10.49 -10.15 14.31
CA THR A 83 11.43 -11.14 14.83
C THR A 83 10.82 -12.53 14.72
N GLU A 84 11.65 -13.57 14.70
CA GLU A 84 11.17 -14.97 14.65
C GLU A 84 10.31 -15.33 15.88
N GLU A 85 10.61 -14.73 17.04
CA GLU A 85 9.78 -14.92 18.24
C GLU A 85 8.33 -14.46 18.01
N HIS A 86 8.15 -13.39 17.22
CA HIS A 86 6.83 -12.84 16.89
C HIS A 86 6.13 -13.62 15.76
N TYR A 87 6.69 -14.71 15.24
CA TYR A 87 5.95 -15.61 14.35
C TYR A 87 4.81 -16.32 15.09
N ASP A 88 4.95 -16.47 16.41
CA ASP A 88 3.85 -16.79 17.32
C ASP A 88 2.91 -15.57 17.46
N PRO A 89 1.64 -15.68 17.00
CA PRO A 89 0.69 -14.57 17.06
C PRO A 89 0.45 -14.04 18.48
N ALA A 90 0.43 -14.91 19.50
CA ALA A 90 0.16 -14.49 20.87
C ALA A 90 1.29 -13.59 21.39
N LYS A 91 2.54 -13.93 21.06
CA LYS A 91 3.70 -13.11 21.41
C LYS A 91 3.73 -11.80 20.65
N TYR A 92 3.41 -11.82 19.35
CA TYR A 92 3.29 -10.60 18.55
C TYR A 92 2.25 -9.64 19.13
N THR A 93 1.04 -10.12 19.39
CA THR A 93 -0.04 -9.31 19.97
C THR A 93 0.36 -8.75 21.33
N ALA A 94 0.92 -9.57 22.23
CA ALA A 94 1.36 -9.12 23.56
C ALA A 94 2.44 -8.03 23.50
N HIS A 95 3.31 -8.07 22.49
CA HIS A 95 4.34 -7.06 22.27
C HIS A 95 3.78 -5.74 21.73
N VAL A 96 2.92 -5.81 20.70
CA VAL A 96 2.49 -4.61 19.95
C VAL A 96 1.28 -3.91 20.57
N TRP A 97 0.33 -4.67 21.13
CA TRP A 97 -0.94 -4.13 21.67
C TRP A 97 -0.79 -3.03 22.74
N PRO A 98 0.19 -3.06 23.67
CA PRO A 98 0.36 -1.99 24.65
C PRO A 98 0.42 -0.61 23.96
N HIS A 99 -0.40 0.34 24.41
CA HIS A 99 -0.62 1.63 23.73
C HIS A 99 0.68 2.37 23.40
N GLN A 100 1.67 2.30 24.29
CA GLN A 100 2.97 2.95 24.13
C GLN A 100 3.81 2.35 22.98
N THR A 101 3.64 1.06 22.71
CA THR A 101 4.27 0.35 21.59
C THR A 101 3.45 0.61 20.33
N MET A 102 2.15 0.31 20.36
CA MET A 102 1.25 0.43 19.21
C MET A 102 1.31 1.80 18.55
N ALA A 103 1.29 2.89 19.34
CA ALA A 103 1.33 4.26 18.84
C ALA A 103 2.66 4.65 18.16
N LYS A 104 3.71 3.85 18.33
CA LYS A 104 5.05 4.06 17.75
C LYS A 104 5.37 3.07 16.63
N THR A 105 4.62 1.97 16.53
CA THR A 105 4.73 1.00 15.45
C THR A 105 4.45 1.67 14.11
N LEU A 106 5.26 1.36 13.10
CA LEU A 106 5.08 1.86 11.73
C LEU A 106 4.48 0.75 10.87
N GLY A 107 3.76 1.14 9.83
CA GLY A 107 3.26 0.19 8.83
C GLY A 107 2.14 -0.72 9.34
N LEU A 108 1.32 -0.23 10.28
CA LEU A 108 0.09 -0.93 10.63
C LEU A 108 -0.96 -0.75 9.51
N LEU A 109 -1.73 -1.78 9.24
CA LEU A 109 -2.85 -1.75 8.31
C LEU A 109 -4.15 -1.85 9.12
N GLU A 110 -4.97 -0.80 9.05
CA GLU A 110 -6.31 -0.78 9.64
C GLU A 110 -7.31 -1.21 8.55
N LEU A 111 -7.95 -2.35 8.76
CA LEU A 111 -9.01 -2.85 7.89
C LEU A 111 -10.37 -2.57 8.54
N ASN A 112 -11.19 -1.78 7.87
CA ASN A 112 -12.51 -1.40 8.40
C ASN A 112 -13.62 -2.08 7.62
N HIS A 113 -14.30 -3.00 8.31
CA HIS A 113 -15.44 -3.75 7.84
C HIS A 113 -16.73 -3.07 8.33
N PHE A 114 -17.54 -2.56 7.42
CA PHE A 114 -18.86 -2.00 7.75
C PHE A 114 -19.90 -3.12 7.67
N HIS A 115 -20.60 -3.40 8.76
CA HIS A 115 -21.40 -4.63 8.85
C HIS A 115 -22.52 -4.67 7.82
N GLY A 116 -22.70 -5.83 7.18
CA GLY A 116 -23.68 -6.04 6.12
C GLY A 116 -23.08 -5.94 4.72
N SER A 117 -21.90 -5.33 4.53
CA SER A 117 -21.23 -5.27 3.22
C SER A 117 -20.86 -6.66 2.69
N GLU A 118 -20.57 -7.60 3.58
CA GLU A 118 -20.22 -8.99 3.24
C GLU A 118 -21.40 -9.76 2.63
N LYS A 119 -22.63 -9.29 2.85
CA LYS A 119 -23.86 -9.89 2.32
C LYS A 119 -24.23 -9.39 0.93
N LEU A 120 -23.59 -8.31 0.48
CA LEU A 120 -23.79 -7.72 -0.84
C LEU A 120 -22.80 -8.34 -1.83
N SER A 121 -23.27 -8.54 -3.06
CA SER A 121 -22.39 -8.96 -4.16
C SER A 121 -21.37 -7.86 -4.48
N LYS A 122 -20.29 -8.21 -5.20
CA LYS A 122 -19.29 -7.20 -5.61
C LYS A 122 -19.88 -6.18 -6.60
N GLU A 123 -20.92 -6.56 -7.33
CA GLU A 123 -21.67 -5.69 -8.23
C GLU A 123 -22.60 -4.73 -7.46
N GLU A 124 -23.21 -5.20 -6.37
CA GLU A 124 -24.07 -4.36 -5.51
C GLU A 124 -23.27 -3.39 -4.64
N PHE A 125 -22.08 -3.80 -4.19
CA PHE A 125 -21.20 -2.98 -3.37
C PHE A 125 -19.74 -3.16 -3.81
N GLN A 126 -19.32 -2.27 -4.71
CA GLN A 126 -17.95 -2.17 -5.16
C GLN A 126 -17.21 -1.09 -4.37
N LEU A 127 -16.05 -1.45 -3.81
CA LEU A 127 -15.12 -0.48 -3.24
C LEU A 127 -14.30 0.18 -4.36
N GLU A 128 -14.12 1.48 -4.25
CA GLU A 128 -13.24 2.22 -5.16
C GLU A 128 -11.80 2.12 -4.66
N SER A 129 -10.96 1.47 -5.45
CA SER A 129 -9.55 1.24 -5.09
C SER A 129 -8.65 2.44 -5.37
N GLY A 130 -9.10 3.39 -6.19
CA GLY A 130 -8.36 4.60 -6.54
C GLY A 130 -7.62 4.56 -7.88
N ASN A 131 -7.66 3.44 -8.61
CA ASN A 131 -6.98 3.30 -9.91
C ASN A 131 -7.94 3.29 -11.12
N ARG A 132 -9.23 3.55 -10.92
CA ARG A 132 -10.24 3.55 -11.98
C ARG A 132 -10.94 4.90 -12.04
N PRO A 133 -10.98 5.57 -13.20
CA PRO A 133 -11.79 6.76 -13.39
C PRO A 133 -13.29 6.48 -13.16
N PRO A 134 -14.05 7.46 -12.66
CA PRO A 134 -13.62 8.81 -12.29
C PRO A 134 -13.03 8.90 -10.86
N HIS A 135 -12.96 7.79 -10.12
CA HIS A 135 -12.62 7.75 -8.70
C HIS A 135 -11.13 7.50 -8.46
N LEU A 136 -10.29 8.36 -9.05
CA LEU A 136 -8.84 8.30 -8.89
C LEU A 136 -8.42 8.76 -7.48
N GLY A 137 -7.45 8.06 -6.87
CA GLY A 137 -7.07 8.29 -5.47
C GLY A 137 -5.89 7.44 -5.00
N LEU A 138 -6.12 6.56 -4.01
CA LEU A 138 -5.10 5.62 -3.52
C LEU A 138 -4.55 4.79 -4.69
N GLY A 139 -3.22 4.78 -4.86
CA GLY A 139 -2.59 3.97 -5.91
C GLY A 139 -2.48 2.51 -5.52
N HIS A 140 -1.69 2.21 -4.50
CA HIS A 140 -1.45 0.84 -4.07
C HIS A 140 -0.88 0.80 -2.64
N LEU A 141 -0.86 -0.39 -2.07
CA LEU A 141 -0.07 -0.72 -0.89
C LEU A 141 1.26 -1.35 -1.34
N GLY A 142 2.37 -1.00 -0.71
CA GLY A 142 3.68 -1.58 -1.02
C GLY A 142 4.17 -2.52 0.08
N PHE A 143 4.50 -3.76 -0.29
CA PHE A 143 5.00 -4.79 0.62
C PHE A 143 6.33 -5.32 0.11
N THR A 144 7.37 -5.27 0.96
CA THR A 144 8.61 -5.96 0.63
C THR A 144 8.48 -7.45 0.91
N VAL A 145 8.94 -8.29 -0.02
CA VAL A 145 8.92 -9.75 0.10
C VAL A 145 10.31 -10.32 -0.18
N PRO A 146 10.71 -11.42 0.49
CA PRO A 146 12.03 -12.02 0.28
C PRO A 146 12.23 -12.55 -1.14
N ASP A 147 11.18 -13.14 -1.72
CA ASP A 147 11.21 -13.70 -3.06
C ASP A 147 9.85 -13.50 -3.76
N ILE A 148 9.86 -12.72 -4.85
CA ILE A 148 8.64 -12.40 -5.62
C ILE A 148 8.09 -13.63 -6.34
N PRO A 149 8.88 -14.43 -7.07
CA PRO A 149 8.38 -15.64 -7.74
C PRO A 149 7.62 -16.60 -6.80
N THR A 150 8.21 -16.95 -5.65
CA THR A 150 7.60 -17.83 -4.64
C THR A 150 6.34 -17.20 -4.05
N THR A 151 6.34 -15.88 -3.84
CA THR A 151 5.14 -15.18 -3.35
C THR A 151 4.03 -15.17 -4.39
N LEU A 152 4.33 -14.89 -5.66
CA LEU A 152 3.38 -14.94 -6.75
C LEU A 152 2.81 -16.34 -6.95
N GLU A 153 3.63 -17.38 -6.88
CA GLU A 153 3.17 -18.77 -6.94
C GLU A 153 2.15 -19.07 -5.84
N ARG A 154 2.47 -18.73 -4.59
CA ARG A 154 1.54 -18.88 -3.45
C ARG A 154 0.24 -18.13 -3.66
N LEU A 155 0.31 -16.87 -4.08
CA LEU A 155 -0.87 -16.02 -4.28
C LEU A 155 -1.75 -16.52 -5.43
N THR A 156 -1.16 -16.81 -6.59
CA THR A 156 -1.89 -17.30 -7.77
C THR A 156 -2.49 -18.68 -7.55
N ALA A 157 -1.82 -19.57 -6.82
CA ALA A 157 -2.36 -20.87 -6.42
C ALA A 157 -3.62 -20.73 -5.52
N ASN A 158 -3.80 -19.58 -4.86
CA ASN A 158 -4.97 -19.25 -4.06
C ASN A 158 -5.94 -18.29 -4.80
N GLY A 159 -5.85 -18.21 -6.13
CA GLY A 159 -6.78 -17.45 -6.96
C GLY A 159 -6.60 -15.94 -6.93
N VAL A 160 -5.51 -15.43 -6.35
CA VAL A 160 -5.21 -13.99 -6.36
C VAL A 160 -4.86 -13.53 -7.78
N LYS A 161 -5.48 -12.43 -8.20
CA LYS A 161 -5.28 -11.85 -9.52
C LYS A 161 -3.96 -11.08 -9.59
N VAL A 162 -3.16 -11.38 -10.60
CA VAL A 162 -1.97 -10.59 -10.95
C VAL A 162 -2.40 -9.44 -11.85
N VAL A 163 -2.15 -8.21 -11.41
CA VAL A 163 -2.39 -6.97 -12.18
C VAL A 163 -1.20 -6.69 -13.09
N LYS A 164 0.02 -6.88 -12.58
CA LYS A 164 1.27 -6.70 -13.30
C LYS A 164 2.23 -7.83 -12.94
N ALA A 165 2.67 -8.57 -13.94
CA ALA A 165 3.67 -9.62 -13.75
C ALA A 165 5.08 -9.05 -13.52
N LEU A 166 5.92 -9.85 -12.87
CA LEU A 166 7.35 -9.57 -12.73
C LEU A 166 8.00 -9.45 -14.12
N GLY A 167 8.89 -8.49 -14.31
CA GLY A 167 9.56 -8.21 -15.58
C GLY A 167 8.79 -7.29 -16.53
N VAL A 168 7.47 -7.14 -16.36
CA VAL A 168 6.67 -6.20 -17.17
C VAL A 168 6.98 -4.77 -16.75
N SER A 169 7.30 -3.90 -17.70
CA SER A 169 7.59 -2.48 -17.45
C SER A 169 7.15 -1.58 -18.61
N THR A 170 5.97 -1.85 -19.16
CA THR A 170 5.40 -1.07 -20.26
C THR A 170 4.57 0.10 -19.73
N ARG A 171 4.28 1.09 -20.58
CA ARG A 171 3.47 2.25 -20.21
C ARG A 171 2.07 1.85 -19.73
N GLU A 172 1.48 0.82 -20.33
CA GLU A 172 0.13 0.31 -20.03
C GLU A 172 0.06 -0.37 -18.65
N SER A 173 1.20 -0.85 -18.14
CA SER A 173 1.25 -1.46 -16.81
C SER A 173 1.24 -0.43 -15.67
N VAL A 174 1.54 0.84 -15.96
CA VAL A 174 1.49 1.94 -14.99
C VAL A 174 0.02 2.40 -14.81
N PRO A 175 -0.45 2.67 -13.57
CA PRO A 175 -1.83 3.11 -13.29
C PRO A 175 -2.10 4.55 -13.73
N ILE A 176 -1.97 4.81 -15.02
CA ILE A 176 -2.44 6.05 -15.66
C ILE A 176 -3.42 5.61 -16.74
N SER A 177 -4.69 5.93 -16.53
CA SER A 177 -5.77 5.48 -17.41
C SER A 177 -5.73 6.18 -18.78
N ASP A 178 -6.33 5.51 -19.77
CA ASP A 178 -6.56 6.10 -21.09
C ASP A 178 -7.47 7.33 -20.97
N TRP A 179 -8.44 7.32 -20.04
CA TRP A 179 -9.29 8.48 -19.80
C TRP A 179 -8.47 9.72 -19.38
N GLU A 180 -7.53 9.57 -18.44
CA GLU A 180 -6.62 10.66 -18.05
C GLU A 180 -5.77 11.12 -19.24
N SER A 181 -5.20 10.17 -19.96
CA SER A 181 -4.29 10.45 -21.07
C SER A 181 -5.02 11.14 -22.22
N ASP A 182 -6.14 10.60 -22.67
CA ASP A 182 -6.85 11.02 -23.88
C ASP A 182 -7.73 12.23 -23.63
N THR A 183 -8.42 12.27 -22.48
CA THR A 183 -9.40 13.33 -22.18
C THR A 183 -8.75 14.54 -21.51
N LEU A 184 -7.83 14.30 -20.57
CA LEU A 184 -7.22 15.37 -19.77
C LEU A 184 -5.83 15.78 -20.26
N ASN A 185 -5.24 15.05 -21.20
CA ASN A 185 -3.89 15.30 -21.72
C ASN A 185 -2.81 15.27 -20.62
N ILE A 186 -2.95 14.37 -19.64
CA ILE A 186 -1.99 14.17 -18.54
C ILE A 186 -1.37 12.77 -18.59
N GLY A 187 -0.17 12.60 -18.02
CA GLY A 187 0.49 11.29 -17.93
C GLY A 187 0.86 10.64 -19.28
N ARG A 188 1.01 11.45 -20.34
CA ARG A 188 1.43 11.00 -21.68
C ARG A 188 2.94 10.80 -21.77
N GLY A 189 3.36 9.99 -22.74
CA GLY A 189 4.77 9.74 -23.07
C GLY A 189 5.25 8.34 -22.69
N GLU A 190 6.50 8.07 -23.06
CA GLU A 190 7.14 6.77 -22.83
C GLU A 190 7.83 6.69 -21.47
N LEU A 191 7.90 5.48 -20.93
CA LEU A 191 8.67 5.23 -19.72
C LEU A 191 10.18 5.28 -20.02
N HIS A 192 10.91 6.04 -19.23
CA HIS A 192 12.36 6.08 -19.33
C HIS A 192 12.98 4.74 -18.88
N GLU A 193 14.04 4.28 -19.55
CA GLU A 193 14.66 2.96 -19.31
C GLU A 193 15.11 2.72 -17.86
N ASN A 194 15.62 3.76 -17.19
CA ASN A 194 15.96 3.66 -15.76
C ASN A 194 14.74 3.35 -14.88
N PHE A 195 13.59 3.97 -15.16
CA PHE A 195 12.35 3.64 -14.45
C PHE A 195 11.92 2.21 -14.78
N LYS A 196 11.98 1.81 -16.06
CA LYS A 196 11.63 0.45 -16.50
C LYS A 196 12.48 -0.62 -15.83
N ARG A 197 13.77 -0.36 -15.59
CA ARG A 197 14.67 -1.28 -14.87
C ARG A 197 14.19 -1.55 -13.44
N ILE A 198 13.75 -0.53 -12.72
CA ILE A 198 13.27 -0.66 -11.34
C ILE A 198 11.87 -1.24 -11.33
N TYR A 199 10.99 -0.67 -12.15
CA TYR A 199 9.60 -1.09 -12.27
C TYR A 199 9.43 -2.52 -12.78
N GLY A 200 10.38 -3.03 -13.57
CA GLY A 200 10.41 -4.43 -13.98
C GLY A 200 10.71 -5.41 -12.84
N GLN A 201 11.26 -4.95 -11.71
CA GLN A 201 11.64 -5.81 -10.58
C GLN A 201 10.50 -6.03 -9.58
N ILE A 202 9.40 -5.31 -9.72
CA ILE A 202 8.23 -5.45 -8.86
C ILE A 202 7.13 -6.24 -9.58
N ALA A 203 6.20 -6.80 -8.82
CA ALA A 203 4.94 -7.33 -9.33
C ALA A 203 3.78 -6.68 -8.59
N VAL A 204 2.59 -6.66 -9.19
CA VAL A 204 1.39 -6.10 -8.56
C VAL A 204 0.28 -7.13 -8.62
N VAL A 205 -0.36 -7.37 -7.47
CA VAL A 205 -1.54 -8.22 -7.34
C VAL A 205 -2.74 -7.39 -6.87
N GLU A 206 -3.93 -7.94 -7.00
CA GLU A 206 -5.17 -7.33 -6.51
C GLU A 206 -5.63 -8.06 -5.25
N ASP A 207 -5.87 -7.33 -4.15
CA ASP A 207 -6.49 -7.90 -2.95
C ASP A 207 -7.98 -8.22 -3.19
N PRO A 208 -8.67 -8.91 -2.26
CA PRO A 208 -10.07 -9.28 -2.44
C PRO A 208 -11.04 -8.10 -2.66
N ASN A 209 -10.63 -6.88 -2.26
CA ASN A 209 -11.39 -5.64 -2.32
C ASN A 209 -11.06 -4.79 -3.55
N GLY A 210 -10.12 -5.22 -4.40
CA GLY A 210 -9.72 -4.49 -5.60
C GLY A 210 -8.54 -3.54 -5.41
N TYR A 211 -7.95 -3.45 -4.21
CA TYR A 211 -6.76 -2.64 -3.97
C TYR A 211 -5.54 -3.32 -4.57
N TRP A 212 -4.69 -2.50 -5.20
CA TRP A 212 -3.44 -2.98 -5.75
C TRP A 212 -2.40 -3.14 -4.64
N VAL A 213 -1.69 -4.25 -4.67
CA VAL A 213 -0.64 -4.61 -3.71
C VAL A 213 0.64 -4.85 -4.49
N GLU A 214 1.60 -3.94 -4.35
CA GLU A 214 2.92 -4.03 -4.94
C GLU A 214 3.81 -4.95 -4.10
N LEU A 215 4.39 -5.95 -4.76
CA LEU A 215 5.39 -6.85 -4.23
C LEU A 215 6.77 -6.32 -4.64
N VAL A 216 7.49 -5.80 -3.66
CA VAL A 216 8.82 -5.18 -3.82
C VAL A 216 9.88 -6.15 -3.32
N PRO A 217 11.00 -6.37 -4.02
CA PRO A 217 12.07 -7.17 -3.46
C PRO A 217 12.71 -6.43 -2.29
N GLN A 218 13.21 -7.15 -1.28
CA GLN A 218 13.96 -6.53 -0.18
C GLN A 218 15.26 -5.86 -0.62
N GLU A 219 15.77 -6.23 -1.81
CA GLU A 219 16.91 -5.61 -2.46
C GLU A 219 16.55 -5.26 -3.92
N LEU A 220 16.51 -3.97 -4.24
CA LEU A 220 16.38 -3.48 -5.62
C LEU A 220 17.75 -3.46 -6.31
N LYS A 221 17.80 -3.88 -7.57
CA LYS A 221 19.00 -3.96 -8.40
C LYS A 221 19.11 -2.85 -9.44
#